data_AF-A0A2J8A768-F1
#
_entry.id   AF-A0A2J8A768-F1
#
_cell.length_a   1.000
_cell.length_b   1.000
_cell.length_c   1.000
_cell.angle_alpha   90.00
_cell.angle_beta   90.00
_cell.angle_gamma   90.00
#
_symmetry.space_group_name_H-M   'P 1'
#
loop_
_entity.id
_entity.type
_entity.pdbx_description
1 polymer ?
#
loop_
_entity_poly.entity_id
_entity_poly.type
_entity_poly.pdbx_seq_one_letter_code
_entity_poly.pdbx_strand_id
1 'polypeptide(L)'
;MHNETVNAWTTLLSILFGFILFADAANCLNCSWLDFSPFLVAWAGQTLHGPLSCGYHTFMCMSPAVANRWRKLDLTFILVLNTCATYAMSYYTFGLWVSLVWTAAVGGAAAVGIRSVQALKPKQQLDRRRILGTVGLTSIGYYLPVTARGLVALAMQGFSHNLMHILCFTAFNCAYPYLKHLHSQREEWAALWAPGGAR
;
A
#
# COMPACT_ATOMS: atom_id res chain seq x y z
N MET A 1 22.85 3.08 13.13
CA MET A 1 21.50 2.71 12.63
C MET A 1 20.48 3.62 13.30
N HIS A 2 19.46 4.09 12.59
CA HIS A 2 18.33 4.84 13.17
C HIS A 2 17.02 4.11 12.88
N ASN A 3 15.94 4.46 13.58
CA ASN A 3 14.65 3.73 13.54
C ASN A 3 14.00 3.66 12.14
N GLU A 4 14.42 4.51 11.20
CA GLU A 4 13.88 4.54 9.82
C GLU A 4 14.77 3.83 8.79
N THR A 5 15.96 3.34 9.19
CA THR A 5 16.89 2.65 8.30
C THR A 5 16.24 1.42 7.64
N VAL A 6 15.50 0.60 8.42
CA VAL A 6 14.84 -0.61 7.90
C VAL A 6 13.74 -0.25 6.88
N ASN A 7 12.95 0.80 7.12
CA ASN A 7 11.87 1.20 6.21
C ASN A 7 12.43 1.69 4.86
N ALA A 8 13.51 2.47 4.89
CA ALA A 8 14.17 2.93 3.68
C ALA A 8 14.76 1.77 2.85
N TRP A 9 15.50 0.86 3.50
CA TRP A 9 16.13 -0.27 2.82
C TRP A 9 15.13 -1.28 2.25
N THR A 10 14.09 -1.64 3.03
CA THR A 10 13.05 -2.57 2.55
C THR A 10 12.32 -2.02 1.33
N THR A 11 12.05 -0.72 1.30
CA THR A 11 11.42 -0.06 0.15
C THR A 11 12.34 -0.05 -1.06
N LEU A 12 13.62 0.31 -0.88
CA LEU A 12 14.61 0.32 -1.95
C LEU A 12 14.80 -1.07 -2.57
N LEU A 13 14.95 -2.10 -1.73
CA LEU A 13 15.08 -3.48 -2.18
C LEU A 13 13.82 -3.96 -2.90
N SER A 14 12.63 -3.63 -2.38
CA SER A 14 11.36 -3.95 -3.04
C SER A 14 11.28 -3.36 -4.45
N ILE A 15 11.75 -2.14 -4.66
CA ILE A 15 11.80 -1.51 -5.99
C ILE A 15 12.79 -2.27 -6.88
N LEU A 16 14.03 -2.47 -6.44
CA LEU A 16 15.07 -3.14 -7.24
C LEU A 16 14.66 -4.55 -7.67
N PHE A 17 14.19 -5.38 -6.73
CA PHE A 17 13.70 -6.72 -7.05
C PHE A 17 12.44 -6.66 -7.90
N GLY A 18 11.56 -5.67 -7.67
CA GLY A 18 10.37 -5.44 -8.50
C GLY A 18 10.71 -5.15 -9.96
N PHE A 19 11.75 -4.35 -10.24
CA PHE A 19 12.24 -4.09 -11.59
C PHE A 19 12.76 -5.37 -12.27
N ILE A 20 13.58 -6.15 -11.57
CA ILE A 20 14.16 -7.38 -12.11
C ILE A 20 13.05 -8.39 -12.45
N LEU A 21 12.16 -8.65 -11.50
CA LEU A 21 11.06 -9.60 -11.68
C LEU A 21 10.07 -9.14 -12.76
N PHE A 22 9.82 -7.83 -12.86
CA PHE A 22 8.97 -7.30 -13.91
C PHE A 22 9.60 -7.44 -15.30
N ALA A 23 10.89 -7.13 -15.44
CA ALA A 23 11.60 -7.29 -16.70
C ALA A 23 11.63 -8.76 -17.14
N ASP A 24 11.88 -9.68 -16.22
CA ASP A 24 11.83 -11.12 -16.50
C ASP A 24 10.43 -11.57 -16.92
N ALA A 25 9.39 -11.18 -16.17
CA ALA A 25 8.01 -11.49 -16.52
C ALA A 25 7.62 -10.91 -17.88
N ALA A 26 8.00 -9.67 -18.19
CA ALA A 26 7.72 -9.03 -19.48
C ALA A 26 8.40 -9.75 -20.65
N ASN A 27 9.60 -10.31 -20.46
CA ASN A 27 10.30 -11.07 -21.47
C ASN A 27 9.76 -12.49 -21.65
N CYS A 28 9.24 -13.10 -20.57
CA CYS A 28 8.77 -14.49 -20.57
C CYS A 28 7.27 -14.64 -20.89
N LEU A 29 6.46 -13.61 -20.64
CA LEU A 29 5.01 -13.67 -20.86
C LEU A 29 4.67 -13.45 -22.33
N ASN A 30 4.37 -14.54 -23.04
CA ASN A 30 3.76 -14.48 -24.38
C ASN A 30 2.25 -14.23 -24.26
N CYS A 31 1.85 -12.99 -23.95
CA CYS A 31 0.46 -12.60 -23.77
C CYS A 31 0.12 -11.34 -24.58
N SER A 32 -1.18 -11.08 -24.76
CA SER A 32 -1.64 -9.85 -25.41
C SER A 32 -1.26 -8.63 -24.57
N TRP A 33 -1.07 -7.47 -25.22
CA TRP A 33 -0.83 -6.21 -24.50
C TRP A 33 -1.94 -5.87 -23.50
N LEU A 34 -3.18 -6.24 -23.80
CA LEU A 34 -4.32 -6.02 -22.92
C LEU A 34 -4.19 -6.85 -21.65
N ASP A 35 -3.83 -8.13 -21.77
CA ASP A 35 -3.59 -9.03 -20.65
C ASP A 35 -2.28 -8.72 -19.91
N PHE A 36 -1.34 -8.02 -20.54
CA PHE A 36 -0.14 -7.52 -19.86
C PHE A 36 -0.39 -6.25 -19.04
N SER A 37 -1.38 -5.44 -19.44
CA SER A 37 -1.66 -4.13 -18.83
C SER A 37 -1.89 -4.15 -17.30
N PRO A 38 -2.54 -5.16 -16.68
CA PRO A 38 -2.69 -5.23 -15.22
C PRO A 38 -1.35 -5.25 -14.49
N PHE A 39 -0.39 -6.03 -15.00
CA PHE A 39 0.96 -6.13 -14.43
C PHE A 39 1.72 -4.81 -14.57
N LEU A 40 1.66 -4.20 -15.76
CA LEU A 40 2.31 -2.91 -16.02
C LEU A 40 1.76 -1.81 -15.10
N VAL A 41 0.43 -1.72 -14.94
CA VAL A 41 -0.20 -0.71 -14.09
C VAL A 41 0.13 -0.94 -12.60
N ALA A 42 0.11 -2.19 -12.12
CA ALA A 42 0.51 -2.51 -10.75
C ALA A 42 1.98 -2.13 -10.49
N TRP A 43 2.87 -2.50 -11.40
CA TRP A 43 4.29 -2.18 -11.32
C TRP A 43 4.55 -0.66 -11.36
N ALA A 44 3.85 0.07 -12.24
CA ALA A 44 3.96 1.53 -12.32
C ALA A 44 3.51 2.19 -11.01
N GLY A 45 2.39 1.75 -10.44
CA GLY A 45 1.92 2.24 -9.14
C GLY A 45 2.96 2.05 -8.04
N GLN A 46 3.56 0.85 -7.95
CA GLN A 46 4.59 0.53 -6.95
C GLN A 46 5.87 1.36 -7.16
N THR A 47 6.30 1.51 -8.41
CA THR A 47 7.49 2.25 -8.80
C THR A 47 7.34 3.75 -8.54
N LEU A 48 6.14 4.30 -8.67
CA LEU A 48 5.86 5.70 -8.34
C LEU A 48 5.79 5.94 -6.82
N HIS A 49 5.13 5.05 -6.08
CA HIS A 49 4.95 5.21 -4.63
C HIS A 49 6.23 4.91 -3.84
N GLY A 50 6.94 3.83 -4.14
CA GLY A 50 8.08 3.35 -3.37
C GLY A 50 9.15 4.41 -3.10
N PRO A 51 9.71 5.10 -4.12
CA PRO A 51 10.71 6.14 -3.91
C PRO A 51 10.22 7.30 -3.03
N LEU A 52 8.95 7.66 -3.16
CA LEU A 52 8.35 8.76 -2.39
C LEU A 52 8.16 8.39 -0.92
N SER A 53 7.79 7.14 -0.66
CA SER A 53 7.72 6.60 0.69
C SER A 53 9.10 6.52 1.34
N CYS A 54 10.10 6.01 0.61
CA CYS A 54 11.49 5.97 1.07
C CYS A 54 12.03 7.38 1.37
N GLY A 55 11.75 8.34 0.46
CA GLY A 55 12.13 9.74 0.64
C GLY A 55 11.47 10.36 1.87
N TYR A 56 10.19 10.10 2.12
CA TYR A 56 9.53 10.58 3.35
C TYR A 56 10.22 10.05 4.62
N HIS A 57 10.47 8.76 4.70
CA HIS A 57 11.14 8.14 5.85
C HIS A 57 12.60 8.59 6.03
N THR A 58 13.28 8.95 4.94
CA THR A 58 14.67 9.43 4.98
C THR A 58 14.76 10.92 5.34
N PHE A 59 13.87 11.75 4.79
CA PHE A 59 13.97 13.21 4.89
C PHE A 59 13.08 13.84 5.96
N MET A 60 12.27 13.05 6.70
CA MET A 60 11.38 13.58 7.74
C MET A 60 12.08 14.34 8.87
N CYS A 61 13.37 14.07 9.12
CA CYS A 61 14.14 14.73 10.18
C CYS A 61 14.82 16.03 9.75
N MET A 62 14.82 16.40 8.46
CA MET A 62 15.58 17.57 7.98
C MET A 62 14.95 18.90 8.43
N SER A 63 13.65 19.06 8.22
CA SER A 63 12.88 20.21 8.72
C SER A 63 11.37 19.93 8.64
N PRO A 64 10.54 20.63 9.44
CA PRO A 64 9.08 20.46 9.38
C PRO A 64 8.48 20.76 7.99
N ALA A 65 9.09 21.67 7.23
CA ALA A 65 8.62 22.02 5.89
C ALA A 65 8.92 20.90 4.87
N VAL A 66 10.14 20.34 4.91
CA VAL A 66 10.55 19.21 4.07
C VAL A 66 9.73 17.97 4.40
N ALA A 67 9.59 17.64 5.69
CA ALA A 67 8.79 16.51 6.15
C ALA A 67 7.33 16.60 5.65
N ASN A 68 6.72 17.78 5.71
CA ASN A 68 5.34 17.95 5.25
C ASN A 68 5.19 17.77 3.73
N ARG A 69 6.16 18.20 2.92
CA ARG A 69 6.14 18.01 1.46
C ARG A 69 6.23 16.53 1.10
N TRP A 70 7.21 15.83 1.67
CA TRP A 70 7.37 14.40 1.44
C TRP A 70 6.18 13.59 1.93
N ARG A 71 5.62 13.94 3.10
CA ARG A 71 4.39 13.32 3.62
C ARG A 71 3.21 13.46 2.67
N LYS A 72 3.04 14.62 2.03
CA LYS A 72 1.97 14.83 1.04
C LYS A 72 2.18 13.95 -0.19
N LEU A 73 3.42 13.81 -0.65
CA LEU A 73 3.76 12.96 -1.78
C LEU A 73 3.51 11.48 -1.46
N ASP A 74 4.04 10.98 -0.34
CA ASP A 74 3.82 9.61 0.15
C ASP A 74 2.32 9.28 0.24
N LEU A 75 1.54 10.09 0.96
CA LEU A 75 0.10 9.91 1.11
C LEU A 75 -0.70 10.08 -0.20
N THR A 76 -0.21 10.88 -1.16
CA THR A 76 -0.86 11.00 -2.47
C THR A 76 -0.63 9.73 -3.28
N PHE A 77 0.60 9.24 -3.31
CA PHE A 77 0.98 8.14 -4.18
C PHE A 77 0.59 6.77 -3.63
N ILE A 78 0.36 6.60 -2.31
CA ILE A 78 -0.31 5.40 -1.80
C ILE A 78 -1.75 5.28 -2.32
N LEU A 79 -2.46 6.40 -2.48
CA LEU A 79 -3.82 6.41 -3.05
C LEU A 79 -3.81 6.11 -4.56
N VAL A 80 -2.78 6.59 -5.26
CA VAL A 80 -2.54 6.22 -6.68
C VAL A 80 -2.22 4.72 -6.77
N LEU A 81 -1.34 4.20 -5.93
CA LEU A 81 -1.00 2.78 -5.86
C LEU A 81 -2.25 1.93 -5.63
N ASN A 82 -3.12 2.29 -4.69
CA ASN A 82 -4.37 1.58 -4.43
C ASN A 82 -5.29 1.54 -5.67
N THR A 83 -5.33 2.63 -6.45
CA THR A 83 -6.10 2.70 -7.70
C THR A 83 -5.49 1.78 -8.78
N CYS A 84 -4.17 1.79 -8.93
CA CYS A 84 -3.45 0.88 -9.83
C CYS A 84 -3.67 -0.60 -9.45
N ALA A 85 -3.53 -0.93 -8.17
CA ALA A 85 -3.77 -2.27 -7.64
C ALA A 85 -5.24 -2.72 -7.85
N THR A 86 -6.19 -1.79 -7.73
CA THR A 86 -7.61 -2.07 -8.00
C THR A 86 -7.81 -2.54 -9.44
N TYR A 87 -7.22 -1.84 -10.41
CA TYR A 87 -7.28 -2.28 -11.81
C TYR A 87 -6.64 -3.66 -11.97
N ALA A 88 -5.43 -3.83 -11.45
CA ALA A 88 -4.67 -5.05 -11.64
C ALA A 88 -5.38 -6.30 -11.09
N MET A 89 -5.93 -6.21 -9.88
CA MET A 89 -6.58 -7.35 -9.23
C MET A 89 -8.01 -7.58 -9.72
N SER A 90 -8.73 -6.51 -10.09
CA SER A 90 -10.07 -6.65 -10.61
C SER A 90 -10.09 -7.20 -12.04
N TYR A 91 -9.09 -6.89 -12.88
CA TYR A 91 -9.07 -7.29 -14.30
C TYR A 91 -9.32 -8.79 -14.49
N TYR A 92 -8.57 -9.63 -13.77
CA TYR A 92 -8.72 -11.08 -13.86
C TYR A 92 -9.85 -11.65 -13.00
N THR A 93 -10.62 -10.80 -12.33
CA THR A 93 -11.75 -11.22 -11.48
C THR A 93 -13.09 -10.87 -12.12
N PHE A 94 -13.23 -9.65 -12.64
CA PHE A 94 -14.49 -9.14 -13.19
C PHE A 94 -14.47 -8.95 -14.71
N GLY A 95 -13.30 -9.03 -15.33
CA GLY A 95 -13.10 -8.68 -16.74
C GLY A 95 -12.99 -7.17 -16.97
N LEU A 96 -12.48 -6.79 -18.14
CA LEU A 96 -12.01 -5.44 -18.45
C LEU A 96 -13.01 -4.32 -18.08
N TRP A 97 -14.25 -4.39 -18.58
CA TRP A 97 -15.19 -3.26 -18.45
C TRP A 97 -15.60 -3.01 -16.99
N VAL A 98 -15.91 -4.07 -16.25
CA VAL A 98 -16.27 -3.97 -14.84
C VAL A 98 -15.07 -3.48 -14.02
N SER A 99 -13.86 -3.94 -14.36
CA SER A 99 -12.62 -3.45 -13.75
C SER A 99 -12.37 -1.97 -13.99
N LEU A 100 -12.63 -1.47 -15.20
CA LEU A 100 -12.49 -0.04 -15.49
C LEU A 100 -13.48 0.81 -14.67
N VAL A 101 -14.75 0.39 -14.60
CA VAL A 101 -15.76 1.07 -13.78
C VAL A 101 -15.40 1.05 -12.30
N TRP A 102 -14.95 -0.11 -11.80
CA TRP A 102 -14.54 -0.30 -10.42
C TRP A 102 -13.31 0.55 -10.07
N THR A 103 -12.30 0.55 -10.93
CA THR A 103 -11.12 1.42 -10.80
C THR A 103 -11.48 2.89 -10.86
N ALA A 104 -12.42 3.30 -11.72
CA ALA A 104 -12.89 4.69 -11.78
C ALA A 104 -13.56 5.12 -10.47
N ALA A 105 -14.38 4.26 -9.87
CA ALA A 105 -15.01 4.51 -8.57
C ALA A 105 -13.96 4.70 -7.46
N VAL A 106 -12.97 3.80 -7.39
CA VAL A 106 -11.86 3.89 -6.43
C VAL A 106 -10.98 5.12 -6.70
N GLY A 107 -10.73 5.44 -7.97
CA GLY A 107 -10.02 6.64 -8.39
C GLY A 107 -10.73 7.93 -7.97
N GLY A 108 -12.07 7.95 -8.02
CA GLY A 108 -12.88 9.04 -7.47
C GLY A 108 -12.67 9.23 -5.97
N ALA A 109 -12.73 8.15 -5.19
CA ALA A 109 -12.45 8.19 -3.75
C ALA A 109 -11.00 8.62 -3.46
N ALA A 110 -10.03 8.10 -4.21
CA ALA A 110 -8.62 8.49 -4.14
C ALA A 110 -8.44 9.99 -4.43
N ALA A 111 -9.10 10.54 -5.45
CA ALA A 111 -9.02 11.96 -5.79
C ALA A 111 -9.53 12.86 -4.65
N VAL A 112 -10.61 12.48 -3.96
CA VAL A 112 -11.09 13.18 -2.75
C VAL A 112 -10.06 13.11 -1.62
N GLY A 113 -9.43 11.95 -1.44
CA GLY A 113 -8.32 11.76 -0.50
C GLY A 113 -7.13 12.64 -0.80
N ILE A 114 -6.67 12.67 -2.05
CA ILE A 114 -5.55 13.47 -2.53
C ILE A 114 -5.85 14.96 -2.31
N ARG A 115 -7.04 15.46 -2.67
CA ARG A 115 -7.42 16.85 -2.40
C ARG A 115 -7.34 17.18 -0.90
N SER A 116 -7.76 16.26 -0.04
CA SER A 116 -7.68 16.42 1.42
C SER A 116 -6.22 16.47 1.92
N VAL A 117 -5.34 15.62 1.38
CA VAL A 117 -3.90 15.59 1.68
C VAL A 117 -3.21 16.88 1.21
N GLN A 118 -3.52 17.32 -0.01
CA GLN A 118 -2.94 18.53 -0.58
C GLN A 118 -3.34 19.79 0.20
N ALA A 119 -4.52 19.80 0.80
CA ALA A 119 -5.00 20.90 1.65
C ALA A 119 -4.31 20.97 3.03
N LEU A 120 -3.48 19.99 3.43
CA LEU A 120 -2.80 20.01 4.73
C LEU A 120 -1.84 21.21 4.86
N LYS A 121 -2.01 22.00 5.93
CA LYS A 121 -1.12 23.12 6.22
C LYS A 121 0.22 22.64 6.80
N PRO A 122 1.33 23.39 6.62
CA PRO A 122 2.58 23.10 7.32
C PRO A 122 2.36 23.03 8.84
N LYS A 123 3.01 22.09 9.53
CA LYS A 123 2.88 21.83 10.98
C LYS A 123 1.50 21.36 11.46
N GLN A 124 0.50 21.20 10.57
CA GLN A 124 -0.78 20.62 10.94
C GLN A 124 -0.59 19.15 11.30
N GLN A 125 -1.11 18.77 12.48
CA GLN A 125 -1.19 17.36 12.86
C GLN A 125 -2.14 16.63 11.90
N LEU A 126 -1.72 15.43 11.49
CA LEU A 126 -2.52 14.62 10.59
C LEU A 126 -3.73 14.10 11.35
N ASP A 127 -4.94 14.29 10.81
CA ASP A 127 -6.09 13.50 11.26
C ASP A 127 -5.89 12.06 10.79
N ARG A 128 -5.26 11.26 11.67
CA ARG A 128 -4.92 9.86 11.38
C ARG A 128 -6.17 9.06 11.04
N ARG A 129 -7.29 9.31 11.70
CA ARG A 129 -8.54 8.56 11.48
C ARG A 129 -9.07 8.81 10.06
N ARG A 130 -9.08 10.07 9.62
CA ARG A 130 -9.51 10.41 8.25
C ARG A 130 -8.59 9.82 7.19
N ILE A 131 -7.28 9.93 7.38
CA ILE A 131 -6.31 9.43 6.39
C ILE A 131 -6.33 7.90 6.34
N LEU A 132 -6.31 7.22 7.48
CA LEU A 132 -6.42 5.77 7.54
C LEU A 132 -7.76 5.29 6.98
N GLY A 133 -8.86 5.98 7.27
CA GLY A 133 -10.17 5.67 6.68
C GLY A 133 -10.17 5.80 5.16
N THR A 134 -9.50 6.81 4.61
CA THR A 134 -9.42 7.03 3.16
C THR A 134 -8.54 5.96 2.48
N VAL A 135 -7.36 5.68 3.06
CA VAL A 135 -6.48 4.61 2.57
C VAL A 135 -7.19 3.26 2.65
N GLY A 136 -7.81 2.94 3.80
CA GLY A 136 -8.58 1.71 3.97
C GLY A 136 -9.74 1.58 2.99
N LEU A 137 -10.51 2.65 2.77
CA LEU A 137 -11.61 2.67 1.79
C LEU A 137 -11.12 2.40 0.37
N THR A 138 -10.02 3.03 -0.05
CA THR A 138 -9.44 2.78 -1.38
C THR A 138 -8.80 1.39 -1.49
N SER A 139 -8.27 0.84 -0.39
CA SER A 139 -7.73 -0.52 -0.35
C SER A 139 -8.80 -1.59 -0.54
N ILE A 140 -10.05 -1.36 -0.12
CA ILE A 140 -11.19 -2.26 -0.41
C ILE A 140 -11.30 -2.51 -1.92
N GLY A 141 -10.93 -1.52 -2.74
CA GLY A 141 -10.89 -1.61 -4.19
C GLY A 141 -10.16 -2.83 -4.71
N TYR A 142 -8.95 -3.11 -4.21
CA TYR A 142 -8.20 -4.30 -4.64
C TYR A 142 -8.45 -5.52 -3.74
N TYR A 143 -8.87 -5.36 -2.49
CA TYR A 143 -9.18 -6.50 -1.62
C TYR A 143 -10.44 -7.25 -2.05
N LEU A 144 -11.50 -6.53 -2.42
CA LEU A 144 -12.78 -7.13 -2.81
C LEU A 144 -12.63 -8.14 -3.97
N PRO A 145 -12.02 -7.80 -5.12
CA PRO A 145 -11.84 -8.78 -6.20
C PRO A 145 -10.99 -9.97 -5.78
N VAL A 146 -9.94 -9.73 -4.98
CA VAL A 146 -9.07 -10.80 -4.48
C VAL A 146 -9.83 -11.78 -3.59
N THR A 147 -10.58 -11.25 -2.61
CA THR A 147 -11.39 -12.07 -1.71
C THR A 147 -12.50 -12.79 -2.47
N ALA A 148 -13.19 -12.12 -3.38
CA ALA A 148 -14.22 -12.75 -4.21
C ALA A 148 -13.67 -13.94 -5.00
N ARG A 149 -12.51 -13.77 -5.66
CA ARG A 149 -11.85 -14.84 -6.39
C ARG A 149 -11.40 -15.99 -5.48
N GLY A 150 -10.86 -15.67 -4.30
CA GLY A 150 -10.48 -16.66 -3.29
C GLY A 150 -11.66 -17.50 -2.78
N LEU A 151 -12.80 -16.86 -2.52
CA LEU A 151 -14.03 -17.54 -2.09
C LEU A 151 -14.59 -18.45 -3.18
N VAL A 152 -14.61 -17.99 -4.43
CA VAL A 152 -15.03 -18.82 -5.58
C VAL A 152 -14.10 -20.03 -5.73
N ALA A 153 -12.77 -19.82 -5.66
CA ALA A 153 -11.81 -20.91 -5.73
C ALA A 153 -12.00 -21.92 -4.58
N LEU A 154 -12.24 -21.44 -3.35
CA LEU A 154 -12.53 -22.29 -2.20
C LEU A 154 -13.79 -23.13 -2.40
N ALA A 155 -14.86 -22.52 -2.90
CA ALA A 155 -16.13 -23.19 -3.15
C ALA A 155 -16.03 -24.24 -4.27
N MET A 156 -15.24 -23.98 -5.30
CA MET A 156 -15.14 -24.86 -6.47
C MET A 156 -14.06 -25.95 -6.35
N GLN A 157 -12.94 -25.67 -5.65
CA GLN A 157 -11.73 -26.51 -5.68
C GLN A 157 -11.25 -26.92 -4.28
N GLY A 158 -11.91 -26.49 -3.21
CA GLY A 158 -11.43 -26.68 -1.84
C GLY A 158 -10.28 -25.73 -1.47
N PHE A 159 -9.54 -26.04 -0.40
CA PHE A 159 -8.43 -25.18 0.06
C PHE A 159 -7.35 -25.12 -1.02
N SER A 160 -7.27 -23.99 -1.72
CA SER A 160 -6.38 -23.80 -2.87
C SER A 160 -5.13 -23.02 -2.49
N HIS A 161 -4.04 -23.26 -3.21
CA HIS A 161 -2.81 -22.48 -3.11
C HIS A 161 -3.06 -20.97 -3.29
N ASN A 162 -4.06 -20.60 -4.09
CA ASN A 162 -4.48 -19.21 -4.29
C ASN A 162 -5.06 -18.59 -3.01
N LEU A 163 -5.84 -19.34 -2.22
CA LEU A 163 -6.36 -18.87 -0.94
C LEU A 163 -5.23 -18.63 0.06
N MET A 164 -4.19 -19.47 0.07
CA MET A 164 -2.99 -19.26 0.88
C MET A 164 -2.30 -17.93 0.52
N HIS A 165 -2.09 -17.64 -0.77
CA HIS A 165 -1.50 -16.36 -1.20
C HIS A 165 -2.35 -15.16 -0.79
N ILE A 166 -3.68 -15.27 -0.88
CA ILE A 166 -4.61 -14.22 -0.47
C ILE A 166 -4.50 -13.97 1.04
N LEU A 167 -4.46 -15.04 1.83
CA LEU A 167 -4.30 -14.98 3.28
C LEU A 167 -2.93 -14.42 3.67
N CYS A 168 -1.84 -14.83 3.02
CA CYS A 168 -0.51 -14.29 3.23
C CYS A 168 -0.42 -12.81 2.85
N PHE A 169 -0.99 -12.41 1.70
CA PHE A 169 -1.03 -11.02 1.26
C PHE A 169 -1.84 -10.15 2.23
N THR A 170 -3.01 -10.62 2.67
CA THR A 170 -3.85 -9.92 3.65
C THR A 170 -3.17 -9.86 5.01
N ALA A 171 -2.59 -10.95 5.49
CA ALA A 171 -1.84 -10.99 6.75
C ALA A 171 -0.64 -10.05 6.72
N PHE A 172 0.13 -10.03 5.62
CA PHE A 172 1.28 -9.12 5.49
C PHE A 172 0.84 -7.64 5.52
N ASN A 173 -0.20 -7.28 4.76
CA ASN A 173 -0.67 -5.91 4.67
C ASN A 173 -1.49 -5.44 5.90
N CYS A 174 -2.21 -6.34 6.58
CA CYS A 174 -3.02 -6.01 7.76
C CYS A 174 -2.24 -6.15 9.08
N ALA A 175 -1.32 -7.12 9.19
CA ALA A 175 -0.54 -7.31 10.41
C ALA A 175 0.58 -6.29 10.54
N TYR A 176 1.18 -5.82 9.44
CA TYR A 176 2.32 -4.89 9.53
C TYR A 176 1.98 -3.56 10.24
N PRO A 177 0.86 -2.86 9.95
CA PRO A 177 0.47 -1.66 10.70
C PRO A 177 0.17 -1.94 12.19
N TYR A 178 -0.44 -3.08 12.48
CA TYR A 178 -0.79 -3.49 13.85
C TYR A 178 0.45 -3.87 14.67
N LEU A 179 1.38 -4.63 14.08
CA LEU A 179 2.65 -4.99 14.69
C LEU A 179 3.53 -3.76 14.90
N LYS A 180 3.54 -2.81 13.96
CA LYS A 180 4.23 -1.52 14.12
C LYS A 180 3.62 -0.69 15.26
N HIS A 181 2.29 -0.68 15.39
CA HIS A 181 1.63 -0.02 16.51
C HIS A 181 1.98 -0.66 17.86
N LEU A 182 1.88 -1.99 17.98
CA LEU A 182 2.29 -2.72 19.18
C LEU A 182 3.76 -2.50 19.53
N HIS A 183 4.65 -2.44 18.52
CA HIS A 183 6.06 -2.16 18.74
C HIS A 183 6.28 -0.72 19.22
N SER A 184 5.56 0.27 18.69
CA SER A 184 5.64 1.67 19.17
C SER A 184 5.14 1.82 20.61
N GLN A 185 4.15 1.03 21.01
CA GLN A 185 3.66 1.01 22.39
C GLN A 185 4.62 0.27 23.31
N ARG A 186 5.45 -0.65 22.80
CA ARG A 186 6.39 -1.43 23.62
C ARG A 186 7.36 -0.54 24.39
N GLU A 187 7.73 0.63 23.87
CA GLU A 187 8.54 1.63 24.58
C GLU A 187 7.74 2.33 25.70
N GLU A 188 6.46 2.64 25.46
CA GLU A 188 5.54 3.18 26.49
C GLU A 188 5.31 2.17 27.62
N TRP A 189 5.10 0.89 27.27
CA TRP A 189 5.00 -0.20 28.23
C TRP A 189 6.33 -0.40 28.96
N ALA A 190 7.47 -0.45 28.26
CA ALA A 190 8.78 -0.61 28.90
C ALA A 190 9.08 0.52 29.92
N ALA A 191 8.61 1.74 29.67
CA ALA A 191 8.69 2.84 30.63
C ALA A 191 7.78 2.65 31.85
N LEU A 192 6.57 2.11 31.67
CA LEU A 192 5.64 1.76 32.76
C LEU A 192 6.14 0.61 33.63
N TRP A 193 6.91 -0.31 33.06
CA TRP A 193 7.46 -1.48 33.75
C TRP A 193 8.92 -1.30 34.21
N ALA A 194 9.53 -0.14 33.94
CA ALA A 194 10.85 0.19 34.46
C ALA A 194 10.78 0.37 35.99
N PRO A 195 11.71 -0.22 36.77
CA PRO A 195 11.73 -0.06 38.21
C PRO A 195 12.01 1.42 38.55
N GLY A 196 10.95 2.16 38.85
CA GLY A 196 10.96 3.61 39.05
C GLY A 196 9.76 4.37 38.44
N GLY A 197 8.98 3.72 37.58
CA GLY A 197 7.82 4.31 36.89
C GLY A 197 6.53 4.37 37.71
N ALA A 198 6.56 4.94 38.92
CA ALA A 198 5.38 5.41 39.64
C ALA A 198 5.78 6.47 40.69
N ARG A 199 5.70 7.74 40.31
CA ARG A 199 5.33 8.86 41.18
C ARG A 199 4.42 9.79 40.41
#